data_AF-A0A2V7P2P2-F1
#
_entry.id   AF-A0A2V7P2P2-F1
#
_cell.length_a   1.000
_cell.length_b   1.000
_cell.length_c   1.000
_cell.angle_alpha   90.00
_cell.angle_beta   90.00
_cell.angle_gamma   90.00
#
_symmetry.space_group_name_H-M   'P 1'
#
loop_
_entity.id
_entity.type
_entity.pdbx_description
1 polymer ?
#
loop_
_entity_poly.entity_id
_entity_poly.type
_entity_poly.pdbx_seq_one_letter_code
_entity_poly.pdbx_strand_id
1 'polypeptide(L)'
;MRLPLLALWPALLGAQGRGRDLELHLGSWYGDNRAHTYEFRTSSPLSGALTHGFTAAVLLNDSLGRRRAFYGAGYEIQAFRGRRALAPYALVGAALGLSTDTAKQQLGVMWSLGGGVEWRPATWFAIGAEGRYRLEDRGPRGFWRPGPDARSGLGGSLGISVGIGRREPRGGSAAYPPPVFALPPPGTLSGNAGDVVETALDVLGTPYQWGGTADNGFDCSGLIQYAYGQHGIRLPRRSRDQGQVGAEVTPAVEALRPGDILLFSMRSGAGVTHVGLYVADGKFIHSTNNGVKLSRLEPHDPEGAYWLAHWVGARRVIP
;
A
#
# COMPACT_ATOMS: atom_id res chain seq x y z
N MET A 1 21.43 6.88 -37.54
CA MET A 1 22.30 6.82 -36.35
C MET A 1 21.52 6.14 -35.23
N ARG A 2 21.81 4.87 -34.93
CA ARG A 2 21.13 4.10 -33.86
C ARG A 2 21.81 4.47 -32.54
N LEU A 3 21.24 5.41 -31.79
CA LEU A 3 21.73 5.72 -30.45
C LEU A 3 21.31 4.60 -29.48
N PRO A 4 22.22 4.09 -28.63
CA PRO A 4 21.88 3.08 -27.64
C PRO A 4 21.13 3.77 -26.51
N LEU A 5 19.80 3.76 -26.57
CA LEU A 5 18.86 4.24 -25.54
C LEU A 5 18.96 3.48 -24.20
N LEU A 6 19.91 2.55 -24.06
CA LEU A 6 20.06 1.65 -22.91
C LEU A 6 21.04 2.17 -21.84
N ALA A 7 21.76 3.28 -22.08
CA ALA A 7 22.86 3.69 -21.21
C ALA A 7 22.45 4.48 -19.93
N LEU A 8 21.21 4.99 -19.85
CA LEU A 8 20.71 5.69 -18.64
C LEU A 8 19.97 4.75 -17.65
N TRP A 9 19.89 3.47 -18.00
CA TRP A 9 19.07 2.47 -17.33
C TRP A 9 19.49 2.13 -15.88
N PRO A 10 20.79 1.95 -15.54
CA PRO A 10 21.16 1.48 -14.21
C PRO A 10 21.06 2.57 -13.12
N ALA A 11 21.21 3.84 -13.49
CA ALA A 11 21.23 4.96 -12.53
C ALA A 11 19.83 5.32 -12.00
N LEU A 12 18.80 5.26 -12.86
CA LEU A 12 17.40 5.52 -12.45
C LEU A 12 16.82 4.38 -11.60
N LEU A 13 17.29 3.14 -11.84
CA LEU A 13 16.98 1.99 -11.00
C LEU A 13 17.68 2.05 -9.62
N GLY A 14 18.78 2.78 -9.45
CA GLY A 14 19.47 2.88 -8.16
C GLY A 14 18.71 3.70 -7.11
N ALA A 15 17.88 4.67 -7.53
CA ALA A 15 17.38 5.74 -6.66
C ALA A 15 16.06 5.43 -5.91
N GLN A 16 15.33 4.37 -6.25
CA GLN A 16 13.95 4.16 -5.75
C GLN A 16 13.80 2.97 -4.78
N GLY A 17 14.40 2.97 -3.60
CA GLY A 17 14.02 2.07 -2.47
C GLY A 17 13.66 0.59 -2.77
N ARG A 18 12.83 -0.04 -1.93
CA ARG A 18 12.29 -1.41 -2.10
C ARG A 18 10.81 -1.38 -2.52
N GLY A 19 10.39 -2.30 -3.40
CA GLY A 19 8.99 -2.48 -3.82
C GLY A 19 8.56 -1.63 -5.01
N ARG A 20 9.00 -2.01 -6.22
CA ARG A 20 8.87 -1.20 -7.44
C ARG A 20 7.90 -1.85 -8.42
N ASP A 21 7.08 -1.05 -9.09
CA ASP A 21 6.33 -1.49 -10.25
C ASP A 21 7.00 -0.92 -11.52
N LEU A 22 7.22 -1.79 -12.52
CA LEU A 22 7.58 -1.40 -13.88
C LEU A 22 6.33 -1.39 -14.74
N GLU A 23 6.17 -0.36 -15.54
CA GLU A 23 4.92 -0.11 -16.24
C GLU A 23 5.18 0.20 -17.70
N LEU A 24 4.31 -0.33 -18.55
CA LEU A 24 4.25 0.00 -19.96
C LEU A 24 2.86 0.54 -20.27
N HIS A 25 2.80 1.77 -20.76
CA HIS A 25 1.56 2.43 -21.17
C HIS A 25 1.59 2.72 -22.66
N LEU A 26 0.52 2.31 -23.34
CA LEU A 26 0.31 2.51 -24.76
C LEU A 26 -0.99 3.30 -24.94
N GLY A 27 -0.93 4.37 -25.71
CA GLY A 27 -2.05 5.29 -25.79
C GLY A 27 -2.11 6.11 -27.05
N SER A 28 -3.12 6.96 -27.08
CA SER A 28 -3.28 7.98 -28.09
C SER A 28 -3.45 9.33 -27.41
N TRP A 29 -2.76 10.33 -27.92
CA TRP A 29 -2.89 11.72 -27.52
C TRP A 29 -3.62 12.49 -28.62
N TYR A 30 -4.59 13.29 -28.19
CA TYR A 30 -5.52 14.06 -29.02
C TYR A 30 -5.39 15.54 -28.62
N GLY A 31 -4.67 16.28 -29.45
CA GLY A 31 -4.59 17.75 -29.43
C GLY A 31 -4.90 18.25 -30.84
N ASP A 32 -4.02 19.10 -31.39
CA ASP A 32 -4.14 19.57 -32.77
C ASP A 32 -4.12 18.44 -33.81
N ASN A 33 -3.48 17.31 -33.49
CA ASN A 33 -3.37 16.09 -34.30
C ASN A 33 -3.31 14.85 -33.39
N ARG A 34 -3.57 13.66 -33.95
CA ARG A 34 -3.48 12.38 -33.23
C ARG A 34 -2.03 11.90 -33.16
N ALA A 35 -1.55 11.63 -31.96
CA ALA A 35 -0.24 11.01 -31.74
C ALA A 35 -0.38 9.68 -30.99
N HIS A 36 0.52 8.74 -31.25
CA HIS A 36 0.68 7.52 -30.46
C HIS A 36 1.66 7.78 -29.32
N THR A 37 1.31 7.32 -28.12
CA THR A 37 2.12 7.50 -26.91
C THR A 37 2.63 6.15 -26.42
N TYR A 38 3.93 6.07 -26.20
CA TYR A 38 4.62 4.91 -25.62
C TYR A 38 5.35 5.40 -24.37
N GLU A 39 4.96 4.90 -23.21
CA GLU A 39 5.58 5.32 -21.96
C GLU A 39 6.02 4.10 -21.16
N PHE A 40 7.28 4.16 -20.72
CA PHE A 40 7.82 3.23 -19.74
C PHE A 40 7.97 3.95 -18.42
N ARG A 41 7.43 3.39 -17.34
CA ARG A 41 7.45 4.03 -16.03
C ARG A 41 7.97 3.10 -14.96
N THR A 42 8.56 3.69 -13.93
CA THR A 42 8.83 3.04 -12.66
C THR A 42 8.03 3.75 -11.59
N SER A 43 7.44 3.02 -10.65
CA SER A 43 6.77 3.63 -9.50
C SER A 43 7.15 2.94 -8.21
N SER A 44 7.17 3.70 -7.13
CA SER A 44 7.50 3.26 -5.77
C SER A 44 6.65 4.00 -4.74
N PRO A 45 6.39 3.40 -3.57
CA PRO A 45 5.77 4.12 -2.45
C PRO A 45 6.64 5.29 -2.00
N LEU A 46 6.03 6.45 -1.75
CA LEU A 46 6.69 7.60 -1.13
C LEU A 46 6.32 7.68 0.35
N SER A 47 5.05 7.96 0.66
CA SER A 47 4.49 7.97 2.02
C SER A 47 2.96 8.06 1.97
N GLY A 48 2.28 7.42 2.93
CA GLY A 48 0.83 7.49 3.07
C GLY A 48 0.06 7.08 1.80
N ALA A 49 -0.54 8.06 1.12
CA ALA A 49 -1.31 7.84 -0.12
C ALA A 49 -0.51 8.06 -1.40
N LEU A 50 0.76 8.46 -1.27
CA LEU A 50 1.54 8.96 -2.37
C LEU A 50 2.52 7.89 -2.86
N THR A 51 2.55 7.73 -4.18
CA THR A 51 3.59 7.02 -4.91
C THR A 51 4.32 8.02 -5.78
N HIS A 52 5.58 7.73 -6.08
CA HIS A 52 6.39 8.53 -6.97
C HIS A 52 7.08 7.66 -8.00
N GLY A 53 7.42 8.24 -9.14
CA GLY A 53 7.88 7.46 -10.28
C GLY A 53 8.72 8.24 -11.26
N PHE A 54 9.56 7.51 -11.99
CA PHE A 54 10.26 8.04 -13.16
C PHE A 54 9.55 7.55 -14.42
N THR A 55 9.52 8.39 -15.45
CA THR A 55 8.89 8.07 -16.73
C THR A 55 9.87 8.33 -17.86
N ALA A 56 9.96 7.41 -18.82
CA ALA A 56 10.52 7.64 -20.13
C ALA A 56 9.36 7.62 -21.14
N ALA A 57 9.18 8.71 -21.88
CA ALA A 57 8.05 8.90 -22.78
C ALA A 57 8.52 9.14 -24.22
N VAL A 58 7.85 8.46 -25.15
CA VAL A 58 7.97 8.68 -26.59
C VAL A 58 6.58 8.98 -27.14
N LEU A 59 6.40 10.17 -27.71
CA LEU A 59 5.18 10.55 -28.40
C LEU A 59 5.49 10.69 -29.88
N LEU A 60 4.78 9.95 -30.73
CA LEU A 60 4.97 9.95 -32.18
C LEU A 60 3.71 10.47 -32.85
N ASN A 61 3.84 11.52 -33.65
CA ASN A 61 2.75 12.09 -34.42
C ASN A 61 3.00 11.88 -35.91
N ASP A 62 2.06 11.21 -36.58
CA ASP A 62 2.04 11.01 -38.01
C ASP A 62 0.82 11.70 -38.61
N SER A 63 1.04 12.85 -39.25
CA SER A 63 0.02 13.56 -40.02
C SER A 63 0.62 14.15 -41.30
N LEU A 64 0.07 13.74 -42.45
CA LEU A 64 0.14 14.38 -43.78
C LEU A 64 1.47 15.13 -44.10
N GLY A 65 2.61 14.45 -43.96
CA GLY A 65 3.92 14.96 -44.38
C GLY A 65 4.78 15.66 -43.32
N ARG A 66 4.31 15.79 -42.06
CA ARG A 66 5.15 16.24 -40.94
C ARG A 66 5.24 15.16 -39.86
N ARG A 67 6.42 14.55 -39.75
CA ARG A 67 6.76 13.65 -38.63
C ARG A 67 7.23 14.50 -37.46
N ARG A 68 6.55 14.37 -36.33
CA ARG A 68 6.94 15.03 -35.07
C ARG A 68 7.04 13.99 -33.98
N ALA A 69 8.04 14.16 -33.12
CA ALA A 69 8.23 13.24 -32.01
C ALA A 69 8.79 13.94 -30.78
N PHE A 70 8.27 13.61 -29.61
CA PHE A 70 8.83 13.99 -28.32
C PHE A 70 9.50 12.77 -27.69
N TYR A 71 10.75 12.93 -27.27
CA TYR A 71 11.51 11.93 -26.52
C TYR A 71 11.97 12.56 -25.21
N GLY A 72 11.45 12.08 -24.07
CA GLY A 72 11.78 12.69 -22.80
C GLY A 72 11.79 11.74 -21.62
N ALA A 73 12.40 12.21 -20.54
CA ALA A 73 12.39 11.57 -19.24
C ALA A 73 11.81 12.52 -18.20
N GLY A 74 11.06 12.00 -17.25
CA GLY A 74 10.32 12.79 -16.29
C GLY A 74 10.13 12.12 -14.95
N TYR A 75 9.51 12.88 -14.06
CA TYR A 75 9.15 12.45 -12.73
C TYR A 75 7.67 12.75 -12.49
N GLU A 76 7.00 11.82 -11.82
CA GLU A 76 5.59 11.93 -11.50
C GLU A 76 5.29 11.52 -10.06
N ILE A 77 4.25 12.14 -9.52
CA ILE A 77 3.66 11.82 -8.21
C ILE A 77 2.23 11.39 -8.47
N GLN A 78 1.84 10.29 -7.84
CA GLN A 78 0.47 9.76 -7.94
C GLN A 78 -0.11 9.63 -6.53
N ALA A 79 -1.41 9.86 -6.41
CA ALA A 79 -2.13 9.74 -5.16
C ALA A 79 -3.18 8.62 -5.23
N PHE A 80 -3.30 7.87 -4.14
CA PHE A 80 -4.29 6.80 -3.91
C PHE A 80 -4.13 5.53 -4.76
N ARG A 81 -3.07 5.42 -5.56
CA ARG A 81 -2.79 4.26 -6.39
C ARG A 81 -2.52 3.00 -5.57
N GLY A 82 -3.04 1.86 -6.01
CA GLY A 82 -2.70 0.53 -5.48
C GLY A 82 -3.26 0.18 -4.10
N ARG A 83 -4.21 0.96 -3.56
CA ARG A 83 -4.77 0.74 -2.22
C ARG A 83 -5.84 -0.36 -2.13
N ARG A 84 -6.43 -0.74 -3.27
CA ARG A 84 -7.55 -1.70 -3.38
C ARG A 84 -7.44 -2.48 -4.69
N ALA A 85 -8.19 -3.57 -4.81
CA ALA A 85 -8.23 -4.38 -6.04
C ALA A 85 -8.65 -3.57 -7.28
N LEU A 86 -9.51 -2.56 -7.09
CA LEU A 86 -9.79 -1.53 -8.09
C LEU A 86 -9.51 -0.17 -7.44
N ALA A 87 -8.50 0.53 -7.94
CA ALA A 87 -7.97 1.75 -7.32
C ALA A 87 -7.98 2.91 -8.32
N PRO A 88 -8.87 3.90 -8.14
CA PRO A 88 -8.71 5.18 -8.83
C PRO A 88 -7.47 5.89 -8.27
N TYR A 89 -6.76 6.60 -9.14
CA TYR A 89 -5.62 7.42 -8.76
C TYR A 89 -5.60 8.72 -9.55
N ALA A 90 -5.03 9.74 -8.92
CA ALA A 90 -4.68 11.00 -9.58
C ALA A 90 -3.17 11.04 -9.79
N LEU A 91 -2.72 11.78 -10.80
CA LEU A 91 -1.30 11.94 -11.09
C LEU A 91 -0.97 13.35 -11.56
N VAL A 92 0.25 13.77 -11.25
CA VAL A 92 0.86 14.98 -11.79
C VAL A 92 2.34 14.70 -12.07
N GLY A 93 2.87 15.22 -13.16
CA GLY A 93 4.25 15.00 -13.53
C GLY A 93 4.81 16.06 -14.45
N ALA A 94 6.13 16.00 -14.62
CA ALA A 94 6.85 16.80 -15.59
C ALA A 94 7.97 15.97 -16.23
N ALA A 95 8.16 16.14 -17.54
CA ALA A 95 9.22 15.50 -18.30
C ALA A 95 10.02 16.53 -19.08
N LEU A 96 11.34 16.33 -19.13
CA LEU A 96 12.25 17.08 -19.97
C LEU A 96 12.64 16.22 -21.16
N GLY A 97 12.64 16.78 -22.36
CA GLY A 97 12.89 15.98 -23.55
C GLY A 97 13.23 16.79 -24.78
N LEU A 98 13.59 16.06 -25.83
CA LEU A 98 13.80 16.58 -27.18
C LEU A 98 12.47 16.49 -27.93
N SER A 99 11.95 17.66 -28.29
CA SER A 99 10.84 17.81 -29.23
C SER A 99 11.42 17.99 -30.62
N THR A 100 11.03 17.10 -31.52
CA THR A 100 11.46 17.09 -32.92
C THR A 100 10.29 17.49 -33.80
N ASP A 101 10.53 18.48 -34.64
CA ASP A 101 9.73 18.79 -35.82
C ASP A 101 10.53 18.38 -37.05
N THR A 102 9.88 18.17 -38.19
CA THR A 102 10.47 17.61 -39.42
C THR A 102 11.76 18.32 -39.89
N ALA A 103 12.05 19.53 -39.40
CA ALA A 103 13.26 20.30 -39.67
C ALA A 103 14.07 20.76 -38.43
N LYS A 104 13.58 20.60 -37.18
CA LYS A 104 14.21 21.21 -35.99
C LYS A 104 14.13 20.29 -34.76
N GLN A 105 15.22 20.23 -33.98
CA GLN A 105 15.26 19.60 -32.67
C GLN A 105 15.35 20.69 -31.60
N GLN A 106 14.49 20.62 -30.59
CA GLN A 106 14.43 21.61 -29.52
C GLN A 106 14.21 20.95 -28.17
N LEU A 107 14.72 21.57 -27.11
CA LEU A 107 14.42 21.14 -25.75
C LEU A 107 13.01 21.60 -25.38
N GLY A 108 12.21 20.67 -24.87
CA GLY A 108 10.85 20.90 -24.41
C GLY A 108 10.65 20.39 -22.98
N VAL A 109 9.74 21.05 -22.27
CA VAL A 109 9.21 20.59 -20.98
C VAL A 109 7.77 20.17 -21.20
N MET A 110 7.42 18.97 -20.79
CA MET A 110 6.08 18.42 -20.87
C MET A 110 5.50 18.26 -19.47
N TRP A 111 4.48 19.04 -19.16
CA TRP A 111 3.70 18.93 -17.93
C TRP A 111 2.54 17.98 -18.14
N SER A 112 2.27 17.11 -17.17
CA SER A 112 1.16 16.16 -17.21
C SER A 112 0.30 16.26 -15.94
N LEU A 113 -1.01 16.21 -16.13
CA LEU A 113 -2.01 16.12 -15.08
C LEU A 113 -3.08 15.14 -15.52
N GLY A 114 -3.52 14.25 -14.62
CA GLY A 114 -4.54 13.30 -14.99
C GLY A 114 -4.95 12.37 -13.86
N GLY A 115 -5.58 11.28 -14.27
CA GLY A 115 -5.98 10.22 -13.36
C GLY A 115 -6.35 8.96 -14.13
N GLY A 116 -6.42 7.87 -13.40
CA GLY A 116 -6.74 6.58 -13.98
C GLY A 116 -7.40 5.66 -12.98
N VAL A 117 -7.80 4.51 -13.48
CA VAL A 117 -8.25 3.38 -12.65
C VAL A 117 -7.37 2.20 -12.97
N GLU A 118 -6.89 1.55 -11.92
CA GLU A 118 -6.09 0.35 -12.00
C GLU A 118 -6.85 -0.81 -11.36
N TRP A 119 -6.89 -1.94 -12.08
CA TRP A 119 -7.35 -3.22 -11.56
C TRP A 119 -6.15 -4.13 -11.33
N ARG A 120 -6.01 -4.62 -10.09
CA ARG A 120 -4.88 -5.46 -9.64
C ARG A 120 -5.39 -6.86 -9.30
N PRO A 121 -5.48 -7.77 -10.30
CA PRO A 121 -5.89 -9.15 -10.03
C PRO A 121 -4.80 -9.95 -9.27
N ALA A 122 -3.55 -9.48 -9.26
CA ALA A 122 -2.47 -10.05 -8.46
C ALA A 122 -1.60 -8.96 -7.81
N THR A 123 -0.88 -9.31 -6.75
CA THR A 123 -0.01 -8.37 -6.02
C THR A 123 1.20 -7.89 -6.84
N TRP A 124 1.55 -8.63 -7.89
CA TRP A 124 2.67 -8.35 -8.80
C TRP A 124 2.19 -7.87 -10.18
N PHE A 125 0.88 -7.82 -10.46
CA PHE A 125 0.36 -7.50 -11.78
C PHE A 125 -0.87 -6.61 -11.72
N ALA A 126 -0.90 -5.61 -12.59
CA ALA A 126 -2.05 -4.73 -12.76
C ALA A 126 -2.27 -4.34 -14.21
N ILE A 127 -3.52 -4.05 -14.54
CA ILE A 127 -3.89 -3.37 -15.78
C ILE A 127 -4.69 -2.13 -15.45
N GLY A 128 -4.55 -1.08 -16.25
CA GLY A 128 -5.21 0.18 -15.98
C GLY A 128 -5.55 0.97 -17.23
N ALA A 129 -6.49 1.88 -17.06
CA ALA A 129 -6.82 2.90 -18.04
C ALA A 129 -6.57 4.27 -17.40
N GLU A 130 -5.99 5.17 -18.18
CA GLU A 130 -5.53 6.46 -17.69
C GLU A 130 -5.87 7.57 -18.69
N GLY A 131 -6.42 8.67 -18.19
CA GLY A 131 -6.63 9.90 -18.92
C GLY A 131 -5.64 10.97 -18.45
N ARG A 132 -4.89 11.56 -19.39
CA ARG A 132 -3.90 12.61 -19.12
C ARG A 132 -4.10 13.82 -20.00
N TYR A 133 -4.12 15.00 -19.38
CA TYR A 133 -3.85 16.26 -20.03
C TYR A 133 -2.34 16.49 -20.06
N ARG A 134 -1.79 16.85 -21.23
CA ARG A 134 -0.38 17.17 -21.41
C ARG A 134 -0.25 18.57 -21.97
N LEU A 135 0.74 19.32 -21.47
CA LEU A 135 1.15 20.63 -21.97
C LEU A 135 2.66 20.61 -22.24
N GLU A 136 3.04 20.69 -23.50
CA GLU A 136 4.43 20.83 -23.95
C GLU A 136 4.75 22.32 -24.15
N ASP A 137 5.81 22.82 -23.53
CA ASP A 137 6.26 24.21 -23.67
C ASP A 137 7.79 24.32 -23.71
N ARG A 138 8.29 25.45 -24.22
CA ARG A 138 9.69 25.84 -24.17
C ARG A 138 9.99 26.50 -22.82
N GLY A 139 10.35 25.69 -21.84
CA GLY A 139 10.78 26.12 -20.51
C GLY A 139 9.81 25.78 -19.38
N PRO A 140 10.13 26.13 -18.12
CA PRO A 140 9.45 25.62 -16.94
C PRO A 140 8.16 26.39 -16.57
N ARG A 141 7.51 27.06 -17.54
CA ARG A 141 6.39 28.00 -17.25
C ARG A 141 5.13 27.32 -16.70
N GLY A 142 4.96 26.02 -16.94
CA GLY A 142 3.88 25.22 -16.38
C GLY A 142 2.50 25.55 -16.93
N PHE A 143 1.47 24.97 -16.32
CA PHE A 143 0.08 25.06 -16.77
C PHE A 143 -0.52 26.47 -16.75
N TRP A 144 0.02 27.36 -15.92
CA TRP A 144 -0.60 28.64 -15.60
C TRP A 144 -0.21 29.77 -16.55
N ARG A 145 0.92 29.62 -17.27
CA ARG A 145 1.45 30.63 -18.19
C ARG A 145 2.09 29.98 -19.42
N PRO A 146 1.31 29.21 -20.22
CA PRO A 146 1.85 28.58 -21.42
C PRO A 146 2.42 29.62 -22.38
N GLY A 147 3.59 29.33 -22.95
CA GLY A 147 4.17 30.13 -24.02
C GLY A 147 3.27 30.18 -25.27
N PRO A 148 3.50 31.14 -26.16
CA PRO A 148 2.72 31.27 -27.40
C PRO A 148 2.87 30.06 -28.34
N ASP A 149 3.96 29.29 -28.21
CA ASP A 149 4.21 28.06 -28.97
C ASP A 149 3.86 26.78 -28.18
N ALA A 150 3.28 26.92 -26.99
CA ALA A 150 2.95 25.78 -26.14
C ALA A 150 1.81 24.96 -26.76
N ARG A 151 1.87 23.65 -26.58
CA ARG A 151 0.91 22.70 -27.15
C ARG A 151 0.27 21.90 -26.06
N SER A 152 -1.04 21.71 -26.17
CA SER A 152 -1.75 20.89 -25.20
C SER A 152 -2.73 19.94 -25.84
N GLY A 153 -3.10 18.92 -25.09
CA GLY A 153 -4.07 17.95 -25.54
C GLY A 153 -4.38 16.91 -24.49
N LEU A 154 -5.45 16.16 -24.73
CA LEU A 154 -5.91 15.07 -23.88
C LEU A 154 -5.52 13.73 -24.50
N GLY A 155 -5.02 12.82 -23.70
CA GLY A 155 -4.69 11.47 -24.16
C GLY A 155 -5.25 10.42 -23.23
N GLY A 156 -5.63 9.30 -23.84
CA GLY A 156 -6.00 8.08 -23.13
C GLY A 156 -4.92 7.02 -23.36
N SER A 157 -4.53 6.31 -22.31
CA SER A 157 -3.63 5.16 -22.39
C SER A 157 -4.15 3.97 -21.62
N LEU A 158 -3.80 2.79 -22.12
CA LEU A 158 -3.91 1.54 -21.40
C LEU A 158 -2.53 1.11 -20.94
N GLY A 159 -2.46 0.69 -19.68
CA GLY A 159 -1.21 0.36 -19.03
C GLY A 159 -1.23 -1.06 -18.47
N ILE A 160 -0.06 -1.70 -18.52
CA ILE A 160 0.24 -2.92 -17.77
C ILE A 160 1.35 -2.58 -16.78
N SER A 161 1.20 -3.02 -15.53
CA SER A 161 2.19 -2.83 -14.47
C SER A 161 2.62 -4.19 -13.91
N VAL A 162 3.93 -4.38 -13.75
CA VAL A 162 4.55 -5.59 -13.22
C VAL A 162 5.48 -5.23 -12.07
N GLY A 163 5.27 -5.80 -10.90
CA GLY A 163 6.13 -5.60 -9.73
C GLY A 163 7.49 -6.28 -9.90
N ILE A 164 8.60 -5.55 -9.77
CA ILE A 164 9.97 -6.07 -9.87
C ILE A 164 10.77 -5.77 -8.59
N GLY A 165 11.46 -6.80 -8.10
CA GLY A 165 12.17 -6.82 -6.82
C GLY A 165 11.40 -7.59 -5.74
N ARG A 166 12.08 -8.05 -4.68
CA ARG A 166 11.40 -8.51 -3.47
C ARG A 166 10.60 -7.33 -2.90
N ARG A 167 9.34 -7.17 -3.30
CA ARG A 167 8.31 -6.98 -2.28
C ARG A 167 8.47 -8.23 -1.44
N GLU A 168 8.85 -8.11 -0.16
CA GLU A 168 8.49 -9.19 0.76
C GLU A 168 7.03 -9.51 0.48
N PRO A 169 6.68 -10.80 0.34
CA PRO A 169 5.37 -11.16 -0.11
C PRO A 169 4.38 -10.55 0.88
N ARG A 170 3.55 -9.59 0.47
CA ARG A 170 2.17 -9.61 0.98
C ARG A 170 1.54 -10.83 0.35
N GLY A 171 1.78 -11.96 1.00
CA GLY A 171 1.41 -13.29 0.54
C GLY A 171 -0.10 -13.41 0.42
N GLY A 172 -0.61 -13.08 -0.75
CA GLY A 172 -1.85 -13.65 -1.26
C GLY A 172 -1.50 -14.93 -2.00
N SER A 173 -1.59 -16.07 -1.33
CA SER A 173 -2.03 -17.29 -2.02
C SER A 173 -3.54 -17.26 -2.08
N ALA A 174 -4.10 -17.24 -3.29
CA ALA A 174 -5.49 -17.58 -3.49
C ALA A 174 -5.67 -19.09 -3.31
N ALA A 175 -6.55 -19.44 -2.36
CA ALA A 175 -7.39 -20.63 -2.30
C ALA A 175 -6.75 -22.03 -2.53
N TYR A 176 -6.20 -22.59 -1.46
CA TYR A 176 -6.69 -23.87 -0.93
C TYR A 176 -6.69 -23.75 0.59
N PRO A 177 -7.76 -24.12 1.32
CA PRO A 177 -7.63 -24.21 2.77
C PRO A 177 -6.56 -25.27 3.05
N PRO A 178 -5.46 -24.96 3.78
CA PRO A 178 -4.62 -26.03 4.27
C PRO A 178 -5.51 -26.94 5.14
N PRO A 179 -5.33 -28.26 5.08
CA PRO A 179 -6.01 -29.17 6.00
C PRO A 179 -5.83 -28.65 7.42
N VAL A 180 -6.92 -28.73 8.20
CA VAL A 180 -6.95 -28.36 9.61
C VAL A 180 -6.04 -29.33 10.36
N PHE A 181 -4.75 -29.05 10.37
CA PHE A 181 -3.85 -29.59 11.36
C PHE A 181 -3.91 -28.63 12.53
N ALA A 182 -4.61 -29.03 13.59
CA ALA A 182 -4.39 -28.47 14.91
C ALA A 182 -2.90 -28.65 15.21
N LEU A 183 -2.14 -27.55 15.07
CA LEU A 183 -0.72 -27.57 15.34
C LEU A 183 -0.52 -27.82 16.83
N PRO A 184 0.43 -28.69 17.22
CA PRO A 184 0.76 -28.87 18.63
C PRO A 184 1.22 -27.52 19.21
N PRO A 185 0.91 -27.25 20.49
CA PRO A 185 1.27 -26.01 21.16
C PRO A 185 2.80 -25.77 21.04
N PRO A 186 3.25 -24.51 20.90
CA PRO A 186 4.67 -24.21 20.77
C PRO A 186 5.48 -24.73 21.96
N GLY A 187 6.63 -25.36 21.68
CA GLY A 187 7.63 -25.70 22.69
C GLY A 187 8.27 -24.44 23.28
N THR A 188 8.58 -24.50 24.59
CA THR A 188 9.28 -23.49 25.43
C THR A 188 9.14 -22.03 24.98
N LEU A 189 8.15 -21.36 25.57
CA LEU A 189 7.81 -19.95 25.38
C LEU A 189 8.80 -19.07 26.18
N SER A 190 9.96 -18.78 25.59
CA SER A 190 10.95 -17.84 26.11
C SER A 190 10.94 -16.55 25.27
N GLY A 191 9.86 -15.78 25.36
CA GLY A 191 9.76 -14.43 24.78
C GLY A 191 9.68 -13.38 25.88
N ASN A 192 10.13 -12.15 25.62
CA ASN A 192 9.88 -11.03 26.53
C ASN A 192 8.50 -10.44 26.22
N ALA A 193 7.57 -10.51 27.17
CA ALA A 193 6.22 -9.99 26.97
C ALA A 193 6.20 -8.47 26.72
N GLY A 194 7.19 -7.74 27.24
CA GLY A 194 7.38 -6.31 26.96
C GLY A 194 7.63 -6.03 25.48
N ASP A 195 8.51 -6.80 24.83
CA ASP A 195 8.85 -6.59 23.41
C ASP A 195 7.64 -6.87 22.50
N VAL A 196 6.80 -7.86 22.85
CA VAL A 196 5.53 -8.15 22.16
C VAL A 196 4.58 -6.96 22.26
N VAL A 197 4.48 -6.36 23.44
CA VAL A 197 3.66 -5.18 23.68
C VAL A 197 4.19 -3.97 22.90
N GLU A 198 5.50 -3.73 22.91
CA GLU A 198 6.14 -2.65 22.14
C GLU A 198 5.88 -2.79 20.65
N THR A 199 6.03 -4.00 20.10
CA THR A 199 5.72 -4.29 18.69
C THR A 199 4.26 -4.01 18.33
N ALA A 200 3.32 -4.29 19.24
CA ALA A 200 1.92 -3.95 19.02
C ALA A 200 1.68 -2.43 19.06
N LEU A 201 2.38 -1.71 19.93
CA LEU A 201 2.30 -0.25 20.05
C LEU A 201 2.89 0.46 18.83
N ASP A 202 3.94 -0.08 18.20
CA ASP A 202 4.58 0.49 17.01
C ASP A 202 3.62 0.64 15.81
N VAL A 203 2.59 -0.20 15.77
CA VAL A 203 1.56 -0.18 14.71
C VAL A 203 0.29 0.55 15.11
N LEU A 204 0.32 1.35 16.17
CA LEU A 204 -0.80 2.20 16.61
C LEU A 204 -1.24 3.15 15.48
N GLY A 205 -2.56 3.27 15.28
CA GLY A 205 -3.16 4.06 14.21
C GLY A 205 -3.23 3.33 12.86
N THR A 206 -2.67 2.12 12.72
CA THR A 206 -2.83 1.33 11.50
C THR A 206 -4.32 1.02 11.24
N PRO A 207 -4.83 1.18 10.01
CA PRO A 207 -6.25 0.96 9.72
C PRO A 207 -6.75 -0.45 10.03
N TYR A 208 -8.06 -0.58 10.24
CA TYR A 208 -8.68 -1.90 10.32
C TYR A 208 -8.76 -2.56 8.94
N GLN A 209 -8.42 -3.83 8.87
CA GLN A 209 -8.67 -4.64 7.68
C GLN A 209 -9.13 -6.03 8.09
N TRP A 210 -10.36 -6.41 7.71
CA TRP A 210 -10.84 -7.77 7.92
C TRP A 210 -9.89 -8.78 7.24
N GLY A 211 -9.40 -9.76 7.99
CA GLY A 211 -8.41 -10.70 7.48
C GLY A 211 -6.97 -10.17 7.54
N GLY A 212 -6.75 -8.91 7.93
CA GLY A 212 -5.45 -8.25 7.96
C GLY A 212 -4.55 -8.73 9.11
N THR A 213 -3.26 -8.88 8.85
CA THR A 213 -2.24 -9.41 9.77
C THR A 213 -0.88 -8.68 9.64
N ALA A 214 -0.88 -7.48 9.05
CA ALA A 214 0.36 -6.74 8.75
C ALA A 214 0.09 -5.22 8.67
N ASP A 215 1.15 -4.43 8.52
CA ASP A 215 1.16 -2.97 8.67
C ASP A 215 0.27 -2.17 7.67
N ASN A 216 -0.39 -2.82 6.69
CA ASN A 216 -1.42 -2.18 5.85
C ASN A 216 -2.81 -2.23 6.47
N GLY A 217 -2.99 -3.03 7.50
CA GLY A 217 -4.24 -3.19 8.17
C GLY A 217 -4.29 -4.46 9.00
N PHE A 218 -4.82 -4.35 10.21
CA PHE A 218 -4.99 -5.47 11.12
C PHE A 218 -6.48 -5.71 11.37
N ASP A 219 -6.89 -6.98 11.47
CA ASP A 219 -8.05 -7.33 12.30
C ASP A 219 -7.60 -7.65 13.73
N CYS A 220 -8.55 -7.87 14.63
CA CYS A 220 -8.27 -8.04 16.05
C CYS A 220 -7.25 -9.16 16.30
N SER A 221 -7.54 -10.37 15.82
CA SER A 221 -6.65 -11.53 15.97
C SER A 221 -5.35 -11.44 15.14
N GLY A 222 -5.38 -10.74 14.01
CA GLY A 222 -4.22 -10.51 13.17
C GLY A 222 -3.19 -9.58 13.80
N LEU A 223 -3.62 -8.58 14.57
CA LEU A 223 -2.73 -7.74 15.38
C LEU A 223 -1.98 -8.58 16.43
N ILE A 224 -2.70 -9.42 17.17
CA ILE A 224 -2.10 -10.28 18.22
C ILE A 224 -1.13 -11.29 17.59
N GLN A 225 -1.52 -11.91 16.47
CA GLN A 225 -0.68 -12.84 15.75
C GLN A 225 0.61 -12.18 15.23
N TYR A 226 0.51 -10.96 14.73
CA TYR A 226 1.67 -10.18 14.27
C TYR A 226 2.62 -9.88 15.42
N ALA A 227 2.11 -9.31 16.52
CA ALA A 227 2.93 -8.91 17.66
C ALA A 227 3.72 -10.10 18.23
N TYR A 228 3.05 -11.22 18.49
CA TYR A 228 3.72 -12.44 18.95
C TYR A 228 4.64 -13.07 17.89
N GLY A 229 4.25 -12.99 16.61
CA GLY A 229 4.98 -13.57 15.49
C GLY A 229 6.34 -12.91 15.25
N GLN A 230 6.48 -11.59 15.47
CA GLN A 230 7.78 -10.90 15.41
C GLN A 230 8.79 -11.42 16.44
N HIS A 231 8.28 -11.99 17.53
CA HIS A 231 9.09 -12.59 18.60
C HIS A 231 9.14 -14.12 18.53
N GLY A 232 8.87 -14.69 17.35
CA GLY A 232 8.98 -16.12 17.09
C GLY A 232 7.85 -16.97 17.69
N ILE A 233 6.83 -16.37 18.32
CA ILE A 233 5.72 -17.08 18.94
C ILE A 233 4.56 -17.18 17.94
N ARG A 234 4.21 -18.41 17.57
CA ARG A 234 3.14 -18.65 16.59
C ARG A 234 1.80 -18.80 17.28
N LEU A 235 0.87 -17.92 16.94
CA LEU A 235 -0.51 -17.98 17.40
C LEU A 235 -1.49 -18.41 16.31
N PRO A 236 -2.60 -19.09 16.67
CA PRO A 236 -3.72 -19.35 15.77
C PRO A 236 -4.26 -18.06 15.14
N ARG A 237 -4.89 -18.20 13.96
CA ARG A 237 -5.36 -17.04 13.20
C ARG A 237 -6.63 -16.40 13.74
N ARG A 238 -7.53 -17.20 14.34
CA ARG A 238 -8.87 -16.73 14.76
C ARG A 238 -8.85 -16.38 16.25
N SER A 239 -9.56 -15.32 16.62
CA SER A 239 -9.76 -14.89 18.02
C SER A 239 -10.21 -16.04 18.94
N ARG A 240 -11.16 -16.87 18.47
CA ARG A 240 -11.64 -18.04 19.21
C ARG A 240 -10.56 -19.07 19.52
N ASP A 241 -9.64 -19.29 18.59
CA ASP A 241 -8.58 -20.29 18.71
C ASP A 241 -7.43 -19.72 19.57
N GLN A 242 -7.16 -18.42 19.46
CA GLN A 242 -6.25 -17.70 20.38
C GLN A 242 -6.78 -17.74 21.83
N GLY A 243 -8.10 -17.75 22.01
CA GLY A 243 -8.74 -17.97 23.30
C GLY A 243 -8.57 -19.38 23.88
N GLN A 244 -7.80 -20.27 23.24
CA GLN A 244 -7.48 -21.62 23.71
C GLN A 244 -5.98 -21.87 23.88
N VAL A 245 -5.13 -20.88 23.65
CA VAL A 245 -3.67 -21.01 23.82
C VAL A 245 -3.21 -20.54 25.20
N GLY A 246 -2.07 -21.03 25.66
CA GLY A 246 -1.44 -20.57 26.91
C GLY A 246 -2.24 -20.95 28.16
N ALA A 247 -1.89 -20.32 29.28
CA ALA A 247 -2.57 -20.49 30.56
C ALA A 247 -3.80 -19.57 30.65
N GLU A 248 -4.87 -20.05 31.28
CA GLU A 248 -6.01 -19.20 31.62
C GLU A 248 -5.62 -18.16 32.67
N VAL A 249 -6.06 -16.93 32.46
CA VAL A 249 -5.94 -15.85 33.44
C VAL A 249 -7.33 -15.42 33.85
N THR A 250 -7.54 -15.36 35.16
CA THR A 250 -8.79 -14.85 35.75
C THR A 250 -9.08 -13.45 35.18
N PRO A 251 -10.33 -13.17 34.73
CA PRO A 251 -10.71 -11.87 34.19
C PRO A 251 -10.85 -10.81 35.31
N ALA A 252 -9.73 -10.48 35.94
CA ALA A 252 -9.57 -9.42 36.92
C ALA A 252 -8.36 -8.58 36.52
N VAL A 253 -8.47 -7.25 36.56
CA VAL A 253 -7.43 -6.34 36.04
C VAL A 253 -6.09 -6.56 36.77
N GLU A 254 -6.16 -6.92 38.04
CA GLU A 254 -5.04 -7.16 38.94
C GLU A 254 -4.29 -8.47 38.62
N ALA A 255 -4.95 -9.41 37.94
CA ALA A 255 -4.36 -10.67 37.51
C ALA A 255 -3.60 -10.56 36.17
N LEU A 256 -3.82 -9.47 35.43
CA LEU A 256 -3.26 -9.26 34.10
C LEU A 256 -1.80 -8.84 34.15
N ARG A 257 -1.03 -9.38 33.20
CA ARG A 257 0.36 -9.01 32.93
C ARG A 257 0.50 -8.52 31.50
N PRO A 258 1.44 -7.58 31.24
CA PRO A 258 1.76 -7.16 29.88
C PRO A 258 1.92 -8.37 28.96
N GLY A 259 1.29 -8.33 27.79
CA GLY A 259 1.28 -9.44 26.83
C GLY A 259 0.10 -10.39 26.96
N ASP A 260 -0.67 -10.40 28.05
CA ASP A 260 -1.86 -11.26 28.14
C ASP A 260 -2.87 -10.93 27.02
N ILE A 261 -3.44 -11.97 26.40
CA ILE A 261 -4.45 -11.83 25.35
C ILE A 261 -5.82 -11.73 26.02
N LEU A 262 -6.46 -10.58 25.90
CA LEU A 262 -7.82 -10.35 26.38
C LEU A 262 -8.85 -10.90 25.40
N LEU A 263 -9.87 -11.58 25.90
CA LEU A 263 -10.92 -12.23 25.11
C LEU A 263 -12.25 -11.53 25.33
N PHE A 264 -12.95 -11.16 24.25
CA PHE A 264 -14.24 -10.48 24.34
C PHE A 264 -15.33 -11.19 23.52
N SER A 265 -16.55 -11.14 24.03
CA SER A 265 -17.76 -11.70 23.42
C SER A 265 -18.80 -10.61 23.17
N MET A 266 -18.76 -9.97 21.99
CA MET A 266 -19.66 -8.88 21.60
C MET A 266 -21.10 -9.34 21.26
N ARG A 267 -21.33 -10.65 21.15
CA ARG A 267 -22.65 -11.23 20.87
C ARG A 267 -22.92 -12.33 21.87
N SER A 268 -24.06 -12.23 22.57
CA SER A 268 -24.49 -13.27 23.52
C SER A 268 -24.55 -14.64 22.82
N GLY A 269 -23.96 -15.66 23.44
CA GLY A 269 -23.90 -17.03 22.91
C GLY A 269 -22.92 -17.28 21.76
N ALA A 270 -22.21 -16.26 21.25
CA ALA A 270 -21.31 -16.41 20.10
C ALA A 270 -19.89 -16.86 20.46
N GLY A 271 -19.55 -16.95 21.75
CA GLY A 271 -18.19 -17.18 22.22
C GLY A 271 -17.25 -16.00 21.93
N VAL A 272 -15.95 -16.26 21.90
CA VAL A 272 -14.94 -15.22 21.65
C VAL A 272 -15.08 -14.69 20.22
N THR A 273 -15.38 -13.40 20.11
CA THR A 273 -15.58 -12.68 18.83
C THR A 273 -14.53 -11.61 18.59
N HIS A 274 -13.84 -11.15 19.64
CA HIS A 274 -12.79 -10.14 19.56
C HIS A 274 -11.67 -10.40 20.57
N VAL A 275 -10.49 -9.87 20.28
CA VAL A 275 -9.31 -9.99 21.15
C VAL A 275 -8.51 -8.69 21.22
N GLY A 276 -7.76 -8.52 22.30
CA GLY A 276 -6.81 -7.42 22.51
C GLY A 276 -5.56 -7.90 23.24
N LEU A 277 -4.49 -7.11 23.21
CA LEU A 277 -3.25 -7.38 23.94
C LEU A 277 -3.17 -6.44 25.14
N TYR A 278 -3.07 -6.98 26.34
CA TYR A 278 -2.89 -6.19 27.55
C TYR A 278 -1.52 -5.51 27.55
N VAL A 279 -1.51 -4.21 27.86
CA VAL A 279 -0.31 -3.37 27.90
C VAL A 279 0.12 -3.21 29.35
N ALA A 280 -0.59 -2.39 30.11
CA ALA A 280 -0.38 -2.10 31.54
C ALA A 280 -1.52 -1.19 32.05
N ASP A 281 -1.69 -1.07 33.37
CA ASP A 281 -2.63 -0.14 34.02
C ASP A 281 -4.08 -0.21 33.49
N GLY A 282 -4.61 -1.42 33.27
CA GLY A 282 -5.96 -1.59 32.70
C GLY A 282 -6.05 -1.21 31.22
N LYS A 283 -4.95 -0.84 30.55
CA LYS A 283 -4.91 -0.48 29.12
C LYS A 283 -4.60 -1.70 28.28
N PHE A 284 -5.20 -1.75 27.12
CA PHE A 284 -4.94 -2.77 26.12
C PHE A 284 -5.00 -2.20 24.71
N ILE A 285 -4.23 -2.80 23.81
CA ILE A 285 -4.21 -2.44 22.40
C ILE A 285 -5.00 -3.47 21.59
N HIS A 286 -5.78 -3.01 20.63
CA HIS A 286 -6.60 -3.86 19.76
C HIS A 286 -6.82 -3.19 18.40
N SER A 287 -7.28 -3.96 17.41
CA SER A 287 -7.75 -3.40 16.13
C SER A 287 -9.27 -3.42 16.08
N THR A 288 -9.89 -2.24 16.02
CA THR A 288 -11.36 -2.04 15.89
C THR A 288 -11.67 -1.44 14.53
N ASN A 289 -12.94 -1.25 14.15
CA ASN A 289 -13.29 -0.61 12.86
C ASN A 289 -12.61 0.76 12.61
N ASN A 290 -12.15 1.44 13.66
CA ASN A 290 -11.42 2.71 13.59
C ASN A 290 -9.89 2.55 13.52
N GLY A 291 -9.39 1.33 13.35
CA GLY A 291 -7.97 0.99 13.35
C GLY A 291 -7.44 0.48 14.69
N VAL A 292 -6.11 0.32 14.73
CA VAL A 292 -5.35 -0.07 15.91
C VAL A 292 -5.33 1.10 16.89
N LYS A 293 -5.82 0.87 18.11
CA LYS A 293 -5.90 1.89 19.14
C LYS A 293 -5.74 1.30 20.54
N LEU A 294 -5.54 2.17 21.52
CA LEU A 294 -5.58 1.85 22.94
C LEU A 294 -6.98 2.06 23.50
N SER A 295 -7.41 1.14 24.35
CA SER A 295 -8.64 1.21 25.15
C SER A 295 -8.32 0.87 26.61
N ARG A 296 -9.28 1.14 27.52
CA ARG A 296 -9.13 0.90 28.97
C ARG A 296 -10.21 -0.07 29.45
N LEU A 297 -9.91 -0.80 30.51
CA LEU A 297 -10.86 -1.60 31.28
C LEU A 297 -11.27 -0.83 32.55
N GLU A 298 -12.04 0.25 32.37
CA GLU A 298 -12.40 1.19 33.44
C GLU A 298 -13.93 1.40 33.48
N PRO A 299 -14.61 1.10 34.61
CA PRO A 299 -16.06 1.27 34.72
C PRO A 299 -16.57 2.70 34.52
N HIS A 300 -15.76 3.71 34.86
CA HIS A 300 -16.15 5.12 34.75
C HIS A 300 -15.89 5.75 33.37
N ASP A 301 -15.25 5.02 32.45
CA ASP A 301 -15.07 5.41 31.05
C ASP A 301 -16.17 4.75 30.19
N PRO A 302 -16.98 5.49 29.41
CA PRO A 302 -18.06 4.89 28.60
C PRO A 302 -17.58 3.80 27.63
N GLU A 303 -16.39 3.97 27.02
CA GLU A 303 -15.79 2.93 26.19
C GLU A 303 -15.27 1.76 27.07
N GLY A 304 -14.59 2.04 28.17
CA GLY A 304 -14.10 1.02 29.08
C GLY A 304 -15.20 0.16 29.71
N ALA A 305 -16.32 0.75 30.10
CA ALA A 305 -17.50 0.06 30.59
C ALA A 305 -18.06 -0.92 29.54
N TYR A 306 -18.08 -0.52 28.26
CA TYR A 306 -18.45 -1.41 27.17
C TYR A 306 -17.49 -2.60 27.08
N TRP A 307 -16.17 -2.38 27.14
CA TRP A 307 -15.21 -3.48 27.06
C TRP A 307 -15.28 -4.43 28.25
N LEU A 308 -15.45 -3.91 29.47
CA LEU A 308 -15.66 -4.70 30.68
C LEU A 308 -16.90 -5.59 30.58
N ALA A 309 -18.02 -5.04 30.11
CA ALA A 309 -19.27 -5.80 29.97
C ALA A 309 -19.17 -6.97 28.97
N HIS A 310 -18.22 -6.91 28.03
CA HIS A 310 -18.00 -7.96 27.03
C HIS A 310 -16.75 -8.80 27.31
N TRP A 311 -16.03 -8.55 28.39
CA TRP A 311 -14.80 -9.25 28.72
C TRP A 311 -15.11 -10.63 29.31
N VAL A 312 -14.61 -11.69 28.67
CA VAL A 312 -14.96 -13.08 29.04
C VAL A 312 -13.76 -13.90 29.54
N GLY A 313 -12.55 -13.35 29.50
CA GLY A 313 -11.35 -14.07 29.94
C GLY A 313 -10.05 -13.48 29.39
N ALA A 314 -8.93 -14.06 29.81
CA ALA A 314 -7.62 -13.75 29.26
C ALA A 314 -6.75 -15.01 29.14
N ARG A 315 -5.76 -14.96 28.24
CA ARG A 315 -4.77 -16.03 28.04
C ARG A 315 -3.36 -15.49 28.18
N ARG A 316 -2.54 -16.18 28.99
CA ARG A 316 -1.11 -15.90 29.16
C ARG A 316 -0.28 -16.86 28.32
N VAL A 317 0.39 -16.32 27.31
CA VAL A 317 1.25 -17.11 26.42
C VAL A 317 2.70 -17.08 26.90
N ILE A 318 3.18 -15.96 27.44
CA ILE A 318 4.53 -15.83 28.01
C ILE A 318 4.41 -15.89 29.55
N PRO A 319 5.05 -16.86 30.23
CA PRO A 319 4.96 -17.04 31.70
C PRO A 319 5.47 -15.87 32.54
#